data_AF-A0A174GIU0-F1
#
_entry.id   AF-A0A174GIU0-F1
#
_cell.length_a   1.000
_cell.length_b   1.000
_cell.length_c   1.000
_cell.angle_alpha   90.00
_cell.angle_beta   90.00
_cell.angle_gamma   90.00
#
_symmetry.space_group_name_H-M   'P 1'
#
loop_
_entity.id
_entity.type
_entity.pdbx_description
1 polymer ?
#
loop_
_entity_poly.entity_id
_entity_poly.type
_entity_poly.pdbx_seq_one_letter_code
_entity_poly.pdbx_strand_id
1 'polypeptide(L)'
;MRKRNNFISVFTMFLAIGFAIIFSIPVKATANGVQLKANRTYTAYDVTGDGTKDKIRIRAANQTDDEAYSSLTVSVNGKTAYRLKNTRFYNVIANIYTLKNGQPFLYLYAPAENGDGPVCALLKYTNGKFRKILDFTEIMAGYGDHRIGEVTNLNGNKIVITESIVSYSLGINAINFTYEYVNGKFVPTSRYGSYKEIYSADGSSRHFTVSSDLPAYTRPGATAVNTTLKTGSLTKIIKCALINGKMYIQLECDGEIYWIKALENPPIADNERQFMEVRYAG
;
A
#
# COMPACT_ATOMS: atom_id res chain seq x y z
N MET A 1 50.48 -1.24 10.12
CA MET A 1 49.35 -1.81 10.89
C MET A 1 48.87 -0.80 11.91
N ARG A 2 47.64 -0.28 11.74
CA ARG A 2 46.92 0.47 12.79
C ARG A 2 45.44 0.14 12.62
N LYS A 3 44.89 -0.65 13.55
CA LYS A 3 43.48 -1.06 13.57
C LYS A 3 42.61 0.20 13.69
N ARG A 4 41.82 0.51 12.65
CA ARG A 4 40.66 1.38 12.80
C ARG A 4 39.51 0.49 13.28
N ASN A 5 39.20 0.61 14.56
CA ASN A 5 37.95 0.08 15.11
C ASN A 5 36.81 0.84 14.44
N ASN A 6 36.06 0.18 13.57
CA ASN A 6 34.81 0.70 13.05
C ASN A 6 33.78 0.62 14.18
N PHE A 7 33.63 1.71 14.93
CA PHE A 7 32.37 2.00 15.62
C PHE A 7 31.33 2.28 14.52
N ILE A 8 30.76 1.19 13.99
CA ILE A 8 29.57 1.26 13.15
C ILE A 8 28.49 1.88 14.05
N SER A 9 28.10 3.10 13.69
CA SER A 9 27.08 3.87 14.38
C SER A 9 25.81 3.03 14.51
N VAL A 10 25.53 2.58 15.73
CA VAL A 10 24.31 1.88 16.15
C VAL A 10 23.05 2.74 15.93
N PHE A 11 23.19 3.98 15.45
CA PHE A 11 22.12 4.94 15.27
C PHE A 11 21.33 4.82 13.95
N THR A 12 21.87 4.20 12.90
CA THR A 12 21.14 4.02 11.62
C THR A 12 20.27 2.76 11.58
N MET A 13 20.44 1.83 12.52
CA MET A 13 19.65 0.59 12.58
C MET A 13 18.27 0.79 13.25
N PHE A 14 18.09 1.84 14.05
CA PHE A 14 16.81 2.12 14.73
C PHE A 14 15.73 2.73 13.82
N LEU A 15 16.09 3.33 12.68
CA LEU A 15 15.10 3.91 11.77
C LEU A 15 14.42 2.85 10.87
N ALA A 16 15.16 1.82 10.45
CA ALA A 16 14.59 0.68 9.72
C ALA A 16 13.77 -0.25 10.63
N ILE A 17 14.14 -0.37 11.91
CA ILE A 17 13.39 -1.14 12.91
C ILE A 17 12.14 -0.37 13.40
N GLY A 18 12.15 0.97 13.38
CA GLY A 18 11.00 1.80 13.78
C GLY A 18 9.73 1.51 12.96
N PHE A 19 9.87 1.25 11.66
CA PHE A 19 8.75 0.81 10.81
C PHE A 19 8.34 -0.63 11.12
N ALA A 20 9.29 -1.56 11.34
CA ALA A 20 8.98 -2.95 11.68
C ALA A 20 8.33 -3.14 13.07
N ILE A 21 8.48 -2.18 13.99
CA ILE A 21 7.83 -2.22 15.31
C ILE A 21 6.45 -1.56 15.27
N ILE A 22 6.26 -0.45 14.55
CA ILE A 22 4.93 0.18 14.40
C ILE A 22 4.02 -0.69 13.53
N PHE A 23 4.56 -1.27 12.46
CA PHE A 23 3.98 -2.43 11.79
C PHE A 23 4.51 -3.69 12.45
N SER A 24 4.17 -3.93 13.72
CA SER A 24 4.18 -5.29 14.25
C SER A 24 3.24 -6.09 13.36
N ILE A 25 3.75 -6.63 12.25
CA ILE A 25 2.99 -7.43 11.29
C ILE A 25 2.53 -8.62 12.13
N PRO A 26 1.25 -8.68 12.57
CA PRO A 26 0.79 -9.92 13.16
C PRO A 26 1.00 -10.94 12.05
N VAL A 27 1.42 -12.16 12.39
CA VAL A 27 1.47 -13.26 11.42
C VAL A 27 0.03 -13.44 10.92
N LYS A 28 -0.33 -12.67 9.90
CA LYS A 28 -1.67 -12.47 9.38
C LYS A 28 -1.84 -13.57 8.33
N ALA A 29 -3.00 -14.21 8.33
CA ALA A 29 -3.37 -15.20 7.33
C ALA A 29 -3.09 -14.62 5.94
N THR A 30 -2.03 -15.11 5.29
CA THR A 30 -1.72 -14.76 3.91
C THR A 30 -2.90 -15.22 3.08
N ALA A 31 -3.42 -14.33 2.21
CA ALA A 31 -4.38 -14.73 1.19
C ALA A 31 -3.87 -15.99 0.48
N ASN A 32 -4.75 -16.88 -0.01
CA ASN A 32 -4.40 -18.19 -0.60
C ASN A 32 -3.52 -18.09 -1.86
N GLY A 33 -2.29 -17.60 -1.71
CA GLY A 33 -1.30 -17.39 -2.74
C GLY A 33 -0.06 -18.21 -2.45
N VAL A 34 0.71 -18.46 -3.50
CA VAL A 34 1.95 -19.22 -3.43
C VAL A 34 3.11 -18.26 -3.29
N GLN A 35 3.78 -18.27 -2.15
CA GLN A 35 4.97 -17.47 -1.93
C GLN A 35 6.16 -17.99 -2.76
N LEU A 36 6.78 -17.08 -3.50
CA LEU A 36 8.01 -17.33 -4.24
C LEU A 36 9.20 -16.72 -3.50
N LYS A 37 10.27 -17.49 -3.33
CA LYS A 37 11.53 -17.01 -2.79
C LYS A 37 12.43 -16.52 -3.93
N ALA A 38 13.12 -15.41 -3.71
CA ALA A 38 14.14 -14.93 -4.63
C ALA A 38 15.24 -15.97 -4.83
N ASN A 39 15.87 -15.93 -6.00
CA ASN A 39 16.96 -16.80 -6.45
C ASN A 39 16.60 -18.29 -6.59
N ARG A 40 15.32 -18.66 -6.45
CA ARG A 40 14.80 -20.01 -6.71
C ARG A 40 14.02 -20.08 -8.03
N THR A 41 14.11 -21.23 -8.71
CA THR A 41 13.30 -21.54 -9.88
C THR A 41 12.13 -22.44 -9.47
N TYR A 42 10.94 -22.16 -9.98
CA TYR A 42 9.73 -22.92 -9.76
C TYR A 42 9.17 -23.39 -11.10
N THR A 43 8.66 -24.62 -11.16
CA THR A 43 8.17 -25.25 -12.40
C THR A 43 6.76 -25.83 -12.27
N ALA A 44 6.07 -25.52 -11.17
CA ALA A 44 4.82 -26.16 -10.78
C ALA A 44 3.56 -25.35 -11.13
N TYR A 45 3.72 -24.10 -11.59
CA TYR A 45 2.66 -23.11 -11.68
C TYR A 45 2.51 -22.60 -13.10
N ASP A 46 1.27 -22.43 -13.55
CA ASP A 46 0.93 -21.67 -14.74
C ASP A 46 0.90 -20.18 -14.37
N VAL A 47 1.90 -19.42 -14.82
CA VAL A 47 1.98 -17.97 -14.59
C VAL A 47 1.64 -17.16 -15.84
N THR A 48 1.53 -17.84 -16.98
CA THR A 48 1.15 -17.24 -18.27
C THR A 48 -0.37 -17.23 -18.47
N GLY A 49 -1.09 -18.14 -17.82
CA GLY A 49 -2.53 -18.34 -17.92
C GLY A 49 -2.93 -19.18 -19.13
N ASP A 50 -2.01 -19.96 -19.71
CA ASP A 50 -2.25 -20.79 -20.91
C ASP A 50 -2.63 -22.25 -20.60
N GLY A 51 -2.74 -22.61 -19.31
CA GLY A 51 -3.04 -23.95 -18.83
C GLY A 51 -1.81 -24.85 -18.69
N THR A 52 -0.61 -24.37 -19.05
CA THR A 52 0.65 -25.12 -18.98
C THR A 52 1.52 -24.62 -17.83
N LYS A 53 2.23 -25.55 -17.17
CA LYS A 53 3.17 -25.18 -16.10
C LYS A 53 4.39 -24.48 -16.68
N ASP A 54 4.77 -23.38 -16.05
CA ASP A 54 5.88 -22.53 -16.46
C ASP A 54 7.09 -22.66 -15.54
N LYS A 55 8.29 -22.36 -16.09
CA LYS A 55 9.50 -22.13 -15.31
C LYS A 55 9.61 -20.66 -14.93
N ILE A 56 9.24 -20.29 -13.72
CA ILE A 56 9.39 -18.93 -13.18
C ILE A 56 10.60 -18.82 -12.25
N ARG A 57 11.38 -17.75 -12.39
CA ARG A 57 12.50 -17.41 -11.50
C ARG A 57 12.52 -15.91 -11.23
N ILE A 58 12.65 -15.55 -9.96
CA ILE A 58 12.85 -14.16 -9.52
C ILE A 58 14.28 -14.04 -9.02
N ARG A 59 15.03 -13.04 -9.46
CA ARG A 59 16.43 -12.80 -9.07
C ARG A 59 16.62 -11.35 -8.66
N ALA A 60 16.97 -11.14 -7.40
CA ALA A 60 17.60 -9.90 -6.94
C ALA A 60 19.12 -10.03 -7.11
N ALA A 61 19.78 -8.97 -7.54
CA ALA A 61 21.21 -8.99 -7.85
C ALA A 61 21.86 -7.62 -7.61
N ASN A 62 23.19 -7.61 -7.70
CA ASN A 62 24.05 -6.43 -7.47
C ASN A 62 23.83 -5.89 -6.06
N GLN A 63 24.09 -6.75 -5.09
CA GLN A 63 23.99 -6.40 -3.68
C GLN A 63 25.08 -5.39 -3.32
N THR A 64 24.73 -4.36 -2.58
CA THR A 64 25.62 -3.32 -2.04
C THR A 64 26.02 -3.66 -0.60
N ASP A 65 26.99 -2.93 -0.06
CA ASP A 65 27.57 -3.19 1.27
C ASP A 65 26.55 -3.09 2.43
N ASP A 66 25.47 -2.35 2.23
CA ASP A 66 24.33 -2.19 3.15
C ASP A 66 23.21 -3.22 2.91
N GLU A 67 23.54 -4.34 2.25
CA GLU A 67 22.67 -5.46 1.90
C GLU A 67 21.52 -5.13 0.92
N ALA A 68 21.42 -3.88 0.44
CA ALA A 68 20.45 -3.53 -0.59
C ALA A 68 20.81 -4.14 -1.95
N TYR A 69 19.83 -4.30 -2.82
CA TYR A 69 19.97 -4.74 -4.20
C TYR A 69 19.73 -3.56 -5.15
N SER A 70 20.36 -3.58 -6.31
CA SER A 70 20.16 -2.56 -7.35
C SER A 70 19.50 -3.08 -8.64
N SER A 71 19.17 -4.37 -8.70
CA SER A 71 18.56 -5.02 -9.87
C SER A 71 17.62 -6.15 -9.48
N LEU A 72 16.44 -6.18 -10.11
CA LEU A 72 15.46 -7.26 -10.01
C LEU A 72 15.14 -7.80 -11.41
N THR A 73 15.09 -9.12 -11.57
CA THR A 73 14.64 -9.76 -12.83
C THR A 73 13.66 -10.87 -12.53
N VAL A 74 12.53 -10.87 -13.22
CA VAL A 74 11.59 -12.00 -13.27
C VAL A 74 11.70 -12.63 -14.65
N SER A 75 11.99 -13.92 -14.70
CA SER A 75 12.07 -14.69 -15.95
C SER A 75 11.00 -15.77 -15.97
N VAL A 76 10.42 -15.99 -17.15
CA VAL A 76 9.45 -17.05 -17.45
C VAL A 76 9.98 -17.86 -18.62
N ASN A 77 10.11 -19.18 -18.47
CA ASN A 77 10.62 -20.10 -19.49
C ASN A 77 11.97 -19.65 -20.08
N GLY A 78 12.86 -19.17 -19.20
CA GLY A 78 14.20 -18.69 -19.56
C GLY A 78 14.24 -17.28 -20.16
N LYS A 79 13.10 -16.66 -20.47
CA LYS A 79 13.01 -15.32 -21.04
C LYS A 79 12.70 -14.28 -19.95
N THR A 80 13.40 -13.14 -19.99
CA THR A 80 13.13 -12.02 -19.07
C THR A 80 11.74 -11.46 -19.32
N ALA A 81 10.87 -11.52 -18.30
CA ALA A 81 9.48 -11.08 -18.34
C ALA A 81 9.26 -9.74 -17.61
N TYR A 82 10.05 -9.43 -16.59
CA TYR A 82 10.05 -8.15 -15.86
C TYR A 82 11.47 -7.79 -15.42
N ARG A 83 11.79 -6.50 -15.32
CA ARG A 83 13.11 -6.05 -14.87
C ARG A 83 13.07 -4.67 -14.21
N LEU A 84 13.78 -4.53 -13.09
CA LEU A 84 14.24 -3.26 -12.53
C LEU A 84 15.76 -3.19 -12.64
N LYS A 85 16.29 -2.00 -12.94
CA LYS A 85 17.73 -1.73 -13.07
C LYS A 85 18.04 -0.41 -12.40
N ASN A 86 19.22 -0.32 -11.77
CA ASN A 86 19.71 0.90 -11.13
C ASN A 86 18.69 1.44 -10.12
N THR A 87 18.03 0.53 -9.40
CA THR A 87 16.96 0.87 -8.46
C THR A 87 17.22 0.14 -7.17
N ARG A 88 17.32 0.89 -6.08
CA ARG A 88 17.67 0.37 -4.77
C ARG A 88 16.43 -0.21 -4.06
N PHE A 89 16.58 -1.39 -3.45
CA PHE A 89 15.57 -2.08 -2.63
C PHE A 89 16.24 -3.13 -1.73
N TYR A 90 15.63 -3.48 -0.60
CA TYR A 90 16.22 -4.39 0.40
C TYR A 90 15.71 -5.82 0.33
N ASN A 91 14.50 -6.03 -0.17
CA ASN A 91 13.89 -7.36 -0.19
C ASN A 91 13.03 -7.56 -1.44
N VAL A 92 12.60 -8.81 -1.67
CA VAL A 92 11.64 -9.16 -2.70
C VAL A 92 10.56 -10.04 -2.09
N ILE A 93 9.34 -9.52 -2.07
CA ILE A 93 8.14 -10.24 -1.67
C ILE A 93 7.36 -10.55 -2.94
N ALA A 94 7.14 -11.83 -3.20
CA ALA A 94 6.44 -12.27 -4.39
C ALA A 94 5.48 -13.40 -4.08
N ASN A 95 4.26 -13.30 -4.61
CA ASN A 95 3.23 -14.33 -4.48
C ASN A 95 2.54 -14.54 -5.83
N ILE A 96 2.26 -15.80 -6.18
CA ILE A 96 1.33 -16.11 -7.27
C ILE A 96 -0.07 -16.19 -6.67
N TYR A 97 -1.00 -15.42 -7.22
CA TYR A 97 -2.43 -15.52 -6.93
C TYR A 97 -3.15 -16.04 -8.17
N THR A 98 -3.83 -17.17 -8.03
CA THR A 98 -4.67 -17.74 -9.10
C THR A 98 -6.13 -17.55 -8.72
N LEU A 99 -6.88 -16.83 -9.55
CA LEU A 99 -8.30 -16.59 -9.34
C LEU A 99 -9.13 -17.86 -9.66
N LYS A 100 -10.39 -17.89 -9.23
CA LYS A 100 -11.31 -19.01 -9.51
C LYS A 100 -11.54 -19.26 -11.00
N ASN A 101 -11.47 -18.22 -11.83
CA ASN A 101 -11.53 -18.36 -13.29
C ASN A 101 -10.21 -18.88 -13.91
N GLY A 102 -9.23 -19.27 -13.11
CA GLY A 102 -7.95 -19.82 -13.55
C GLY A 102 -6.90 -18.75 -13.87
N GLN A 103 -7.23 -17.46 -13.89
CA GLN A 103 -6.27 -16.42 -14.26
C GLN A 103 -5.20 -16.24 -13.17
N PRO A 104 -3.89 -16.41 -13.49
CA PRO A 104 -2.80 -16.12 -12.57
C PRO A 104 -2.38 -14.64 -12.59
N PHE A 105 -1.90 -14.17 -11.44
CA PHE A 105 -1.23 -12.89 -11.25
C PHE A 105 -0.01 -13.05 -10.36
N LEU A 106 1.03 -12.27 -10.63
CA LEU A 106 2.20 -12.14 -9.77
C LEU A 106 2.04 -10.87 -8.93
N TYR A 107 1.84 -11.01 -7.63
CA TYR A 107 2.14 -9.93 -6.71
C TYR A 107 3.65 -9.80 -6.59
N LEU A 108 4.16 -8.59 -6.77
CA LEU A 108 5.58 -8.28 -6.65
C LEU A 108 5.74 -6.98 -5.87
N TYR A 109 6.50 -7.06 -4.79
CA TYR A 109 6.88 -5.93 -3.97
C TYR A 109 8.38 -5.99 -3.69
N ALA A 110 9.06 -4.88 -3.96
CA ALA A 110 10.47 -4.69 -3.65
C ALA A 110 10.61 -3.48 -2.72
N PRO A 111 10.51 -3.65 -1.39
CA PRO A 111 10.65 -2.54 -0.44
C PRO A 111 12.05 -1.92 -0.47
N ALA A 112 12.12 -0.60 -0.40
CA ALA A 112 13.30 0.22 -0.13
C ALA A 112 13.12 0.95 1.22
N GLU A 113 13.63 2.17 1.39
CA GLU A 113 13.47 2.94 2.63
C GLU A 113 12.00 3.15 2.99
N ASN A 114 11.69 3.05 4.30
CA ASN A 114 10.35 3.28 4.85
C ASN A 114 9.23 2.44 4.20
N GLY A 115 9.61 1.35 3.53
CA GLY A 115 8.70 0.50 2.76
C GLY A 115 8.30 1.08 1.39
N ASP A 116 8.73 2.29 1.04
CA ASP A 116 8.60 2.76 -0.34
C ASP A 116 9.38 1.84 -1.26
N GLY A 117 8.82 1.46 -2.41
CA GLY A 117 9.46 0.49 -3.28
C GLY A 117 9.26 0.82 -4.75
N PRO A 118 10.23 0.52 -5.62
CA PRO A 118 10.07 0.72 -7.07
C PRO A 118 8.99 -0.15 -7.71
N VAL A 119 8.49 -1.15 -7.00
CA VAL A 119 7.31 -1.92 -7.39
C VAL A 119 6.59 -2.38 -6.14
N CYS A 120 5.28 -2.16 -6.09
CA CYS A 120 4.33 -2.78 -5.18
C CYS A 120 3.03 -2.95 -5.97
N ALA A 121 2.83 -4.11 -6.59
CA ALA A 121 1.79 -4.25 -7.60
C ALA A 121 1.33 -5.70 -7.80
N LEU A 122 0.15 -5.85 -8.41
CA LEU A 122 -0.24 -7.06 -9.13
C LEU A 122 0.13 -6.95 -10.60
N LEU A 123 0.79 -7.97 -11.11
CA LEU A 123 1.25 -8.05 -12.48
C LEU A 123 0.57 -9.22 -13.21
N LYS A 124 0.14 -8.97 -14.44
CA LYS A 124 -0.37 -9.99 -15.36
C LYS A 124 0.66 -10.28 -16.44
N TYR A 125 0.86 -11.56 -16.77
CA TYR A 125 1.69 -11.93 -17.92
C TYR A 125 0.90 -11.69 -19.21
N THR A 126 1.46 -10.94 -20.15
CA THR A 126 0.84 -10.61 -21.43
C THR A 126 1.94 -10.38 -22.46
N ASN A 127 1.85 -11.04 -23.61
CA ASN A 127 2.78 -10.89 -24.73
C ASN A 127 4.25 -11.05 -24.32
N GLY A 128 4.55 -12.07 -23.52
CA GLY A 128 5.93 -12.38 -23.11
C GLY A 128 6.45 -11.58 -21.91
N LYS A 129 5.65 -10.68 -21.33
CA LYS A 129 6.06 -9.74 -20.28
C LYS A 129 5.04 -9.66 -19.15
N PHE A 130 5.50 -9.41 -17.93
CA PHE A 130 4.62 -8.98 -16.85
C PHE A 130 4.32 -7.49 -16.98
N ARG A 131 3.04 -7.14 -16.89
CA ARG A 131 2.52 -5.77 -16.89
C ARG A 131 1.79 -5.52 -15.59
N LYS A 132 2.03 -4.37 -14.96
CA LYS A 132 1.25 -3.95 -13.78
C LYS A 132 -0.21 -3.78 -14.21
N ILE A 133 -1.11 -4.53 -13.58
CA ILE A 133 -2.55 -4.42 -13.82
C ILE A 133 -3.23 -3.65 -12.68
N LEU A 134 -2.59 -3.61 -11.51
CA LEU A 134 -2.97 -2.80 -10.38
C LEU A 134 -1.69 -2.41 -9.63
N ASP A 135 -1.34 -1.13 -9.66
CA ASP A 135 -0.14 -0.56 -9.02
C ASP A 135 -0.57 0.08 -7.71
N PHE A 136 -0.16 -0.51 -6.60
CA PHE A 136 -0.66 -0.14 -5.27
C PHE A 136 -0.14 1.24 -4.85
N THR A 137 1.04 1.62 -5.35
CA THR A 137 1.62 2.95 -5.16
C THR A 137 0.77 4.06 -5.79
N GLU A 138 -0.06 3.76 -6.79
CA GLU A 138 -0.82 4.77 -7.53
C GLU A 138 -2.25 4.98 -7.02
N ILE A 139 -2.82 4.03 -6.27
CA ILE A 139 -4.24 4.06 -5.86
C ILE A 139 -4.56 5.30 -5.03
N MET A 140 -3.64 5.70 -4.16
CA MET A 140 -3.77 6.86 -3.26
C MET A 140 -2.70 7.92 -3.51
N ALA A 141 -2.15 7.95 -4.73
CA ALA A 141 -1.18 8.98 -5.10
C ALA A 141 -1.74 10.38 -4.88
N GLY A 142 -0.94 11.25 -4.24
CA GLY A 142 -1.32 12.62 -3.92
C GLY A 142 -2.02 12.80 -2.56
N TYR A 143 -2.37 11.72 -1.84
CA TYR A 143 -3.02 11.82 -0.52
C TYR A 143 -2.08 11.50 0.65
N GLY A 144 -0.81 11.23 0.37
CA GLY A 144 0.18 10.83 1.35
C GLY A 144 1.40 10.15 0.76
N ASP A 145 2.31 9.80 1.67
CA ASP A 145 3.58 9.13 1.38
C ASP A 145 3.61 7.72 1.98
N HIS A 146 4.67 6.95 1.70
CA HIS A 146 4.86 5.58 2.20
C HIS A 146 3.68 4.65 1.85
N ARG A 147 3.36 4.60 0.55
CA ARG A 147 2.21 3.85 0.01
C ARG A 147 2.59 2.40 -0.26
N ILE A 148 1.97 1.49 0.47
CA ILE A 148 2.28 0.05 0.42
C ILE A 148 0.98 -0.74 0.37
N GLY A 149 0.83 -1.61 -0.60
CA GLY A 149 -0.35 -2.48 -0.72
C GLY A 149 -0.03 -3.95 -0.47
N GLU A 150 -0.95 -4.65 0.19
CA GLU A 150 -0.86 -6.08 0.42
C GLU A 150 -2.17 -6.77 0.02
N VAL A 151 -2.08 -7.90 -0.68
CA VAL A 151 -3.25 -8.76 -0.90
C VAL A 151 -3.53 -9.53 0.39
N THR A 152 -4.61 -9.15 1.08
CA THR A 152 -4.97 -9.73 2.40
C THR A 152 -6.10 -10.73 2.31
N ASN A 153 -6.86 -10.75 1.21
CA ASN A 153 -7.83 -11.81 0.95
C ASN A 153 -7.96 -12.09 -0.55
N LEU A 154 -8.22 -13.35 -0.88
CA LEU A 154 -8.57 -13.81 -2.22
C LEU A 154 -9.76 -14.75 -2.11
N ASN A 155 -10.90 -14.36 -2.70
CA ASN A 155 -12.11 -15.16 -2.72
C ASN A 155 -12.71 -15.16 -4.14
N GLY A 156 -12.64 -16.30 -4.82
CA GLY A 156 -13.14 -16.41 -6.17
C GLY A 156 -12.31 -15.57 -7.15
N ASN A 157 -12.95 -14.60 -7.80
CA ASN A 157 -12.31 -13.60 -8.66
C ASN A 157 -12.14 -12.25 -7.96
N LYS A 158 -12.38 -12.18 -6.65
CA LYS A 158 -12.27 -10.97 -5.84
C LYS A 158 -11.02 -11.00 -4.99
N ILE A 159 -10.33 -9.87 -4.94
CA ILE A 159 -9.19 -9.63 -4.06
C ILE A 159 -9.51 -8.49 -3.11
N VAL A 160 -9.05 -8.61 -1.88
CA VAL A 160 -9.00 -7.49 -0.94
C VAL A 160 -7.54 -7.07 -0.82
N ILE A 161 -7.30 -5.79 -1.06
CA ILE A 161 -6.00 -5.17 -0.88
C ILE A 161 -6.09 -4.27 0.34
N THR A 162 -5.15 -4.40 1.25
CA THR A 162 -4.93 -3.44 2.33
C THR A 162 -3.84 -2.49 1.88
N GLU A 163 -4.19 -1.22 1.65
CA GLU A 163 -3.26 -0.12 1.36
C GLU A 163 -2.89 0.57 2.67
N SER A 164 -1.63 0.49 3.06
CA SER A 164 -1.02 1.28 4.13
C SER A 164 -0.45 2.56 3.56
N ILE A 165 -0.69 3.68 4.24
CA ILE A 165 -0.25 5.01 3.81
C ILE A 165 -0.01 5.92 5.03
N VAL A 166 0.93 6.85 4.90
CA VAL A 166 1.02 8.03 5.76
C VAL A 166 0.27 9.16 5.06
N SER A 167 -1.04 9.21 5.28
CA SER A 167 -1.91 10.19 4.60
C SER A 167 -1.77 11.58 5.21
N TYR A 168 -1.93 12.62 4.40
CA TYR A 168 -1.90 14.01 4.87
C TYR A 168 -3.06 14.35 5.81
N SER A 169 -4.21 13.68 5.67
CA SER A 169 -5.37 13.92 6.55
C SER A 169 -5.30 13.18 7.88
N LEU A 170 -4.89 11.91 7.87
CA LEU A 170 -5.04 11.01 9.01
C LEU A 170 -3.73 10.40 9.51
N GLY A 171 -2.59 10.76 8.90
CA GLY A 171 -1.30 10.18 9.23
C GLY A 171 -1.25 8.70 8.85
N ILE A 172 -0.57 7.88 9.66
CA ILE A 172 -0.41 6.44 9.42
C ILE A 172 -1.79 5.74 9.51
N ASN A 173 -2.21 5.12 8.42
CA ASN A 173 -3.44 4.32 8.37
C ASN A 173 -3.37 3.21 7.32
N ALA A 174 -4.31 2.27 7.42
CA ALA A 174 -4.47 1.18 6.48
C ALA A 174 -5.93 1.08 6.00
N ILE A 175 -6.15 0.95 4.69
CA ILE A 175 -7.47 0.95 4.06
C ILE A 175 -7.65 -0.31 3.23
N ASN A 176 -8.77 -1.00 3.43
CA ASN A 176 -9.17 -2.12 2.61
C ASN A 176 -9.94 -1.63 1.37
N PHE A 177 -9.45 -2.01 0.20
CA PHE A 177 -10.15 -1.89 -1.08
C PHE A 177 -10.43 -3.28 -1.65
N THR A 178 -11.64 -3.50 -2.15
CA THR A 178 -12.02 -4.77 -2.77
C THR A 178 -12.15 -4.58 -4.28
N TYR A 179 -11.48 -5.45 -5.03
CA TYR A 179 -11.52 -5.47 -6.49
C TYR A 179 -12.02 -6.81 -6.99
N GLU A 180 -12.77 -6.79 -8.09
CA GLU A 180 -13.19 -7.97 -8.82
C GLU A 180 -12.54 -7.99 -10.19
N TYR A 181 -12.03 -9.15 -10.60
CA TYR A 181 -11.48 -9.34 -11.92
C TYR A 181 -12.59 -9.70 -12.93
N VAL A 182 -12.93 -8.75 -13.78
CA VAL A 182 -13.97 -8.87 -14.81
C VAL A 182 -13.48 -8.27 -16.11
N ASN A 183 -13.78 -8.93 -17.23
CA ASN A 183 -13.45 -8.45 -18.58
C ASN A 183 -11.97 -8.05 -18.74
N GLY A 184 -11.07 -8.85 -18.16
CA GLY A 184 -9.63 -8.66 -18.31
C GLY A 184 -8.99 -7.65 -17.35
N LYS A 185 -9.75 -6.99 -16.47
CA LYS A 185 -9.26 -5.93 -15.56
C LYS A 185 -9.78 -6.11 -14.13
N PHE A 186 -9.03 -5.59 -13.16
CA PHE A 186 -9.54 -5.40 -11.79
C PHE A 186 -10.39 -4.14 -11.74
N VAL A 187 -11.62 -4.26 -11.24
CA VAL A 187 -12.55 -3.15 -11.05
C VAL A 187 -12.89 -3.08 -9.57
N PRO A 188 -12.87 -1.89 -8.93
CA PRO A 188 -13.34 -1.74 -7.57
C PRO A 188 -14.79 -2.24 -7.46
N THR A 189 -15.10 -3.11 -6.50
CA THR A 189 -16.49 -3.54 -6.25
C THR A 189 -17.33 -2.48 -5.57
N SER A 190 -16.66 -1.43 -5.07
CA SER A 190 -17.25 -0.28 -4.40
C SER A 190 -16.33 0.92 -4.63
N ARG A 191 -16.92 2.12 -4.65
CA ARG A 191 -16.17 3.38 -4.57
C ARG A 191 -15.63 3.68 -3.17
N TYR A 192 -16.00 2.86 -2.18
CA TYR A 192 -15.66 3.06 -0.78
C TYR A 192 -14.50 2.14 -0.35
N GLY A 193 -13.52 2.72 0.33
CA GLY A 193 -12.51 2.00 1.09
C GLY A 193 -12.88 1.95 2.56
N SER A 194 -12.61 0.83 3.23
CA SER A 194 -12.88 0.68 4.67
C SER A 194 -11.58 0.74 5.43
N TYR A 195 -11.42 1.70 6.34
CA TYR A 195 -10.25 1.73 7.21
C TYR A 195 -10.18 0.42 7.99
N LYS A 196 -8.99 -0.18 8.02
CA LYS A 196 -8.66 -1.34 8.84
C LYS A 196 -8.09 -0.86 10.16
N GLU A 197 -7.09 0.01 10.09
CA GLU A 197 -6.37 0.60 11.21
C GLU A 197 -6.15 2.10 10.91
N ILE A 198 -6.25 2.94 11.92
CA ILE A 198 -5.84 4.35 11.89
C ILE A 198 -5.05 4.57 13.18
N TYR A 199 -3.87 5.19 13.07
CA TYR A 199 -3.01 5.47 14.22
C TYR A 199 -3.03 6.95 14.55
N SER A 200 -3.44 7.24 15.77
CA SER A 200 -3.35 8.55 16.41
C SER A 200 -2.08 8.66 17.26
N ALA A 201 -1.81 9.86 17.78
CA ALA A 201 -0.71 10.09 18.72
C ALA A 201 -0.75 9.13 19.94
N ASP A 202 -1.94 8.80 20.42
CA ASP A 202 -2.16 7.98 21.62
C ASP A 202 -2.36 6.47 21.32
N GLY A 203 -2.13 6.05 20.08
CA GLY A 203 -2.31 4.66 19.63
C GLY A 203 -3.41 4.52 18.58
N SER A 204 -3.92 3.30 18.38
CA SER A 204 -4.94 3.09 17.35
C SER A 204 -6.30 3.66 17.79
N SER A 205 -6.83 4.62 17.03
CA SER A 205 -8.10 5.27 17.30
C SER A 205 -8.78 5.66 16.01
N ARG A 206 -10.12 5.72 16.04
CA ARG A 206 -10.95 6.33 14.99
C ARG A 206 -11.51 7.69 15.42
N HIS A 207 -11.30 8.09 16.66
CA HIS A 207 -11.80 9.34 17.19
C HIS A 207 -10.73 10.41 17.05
N PHE A 208 -11.10 11.53 16.44
CA PHE A 208 -10.19 12.63 16.11
C PHE A 208 -10.89 13.96 16.36
N THR A 209 -10.15 14.91 16.90
CA THR A 209 -10.62 16.28 17.16
C THR A 209 -10.25 17.17 15.99
N VAL A 210 -11.23 17.91 15.48
CA VAL A 210 -11.03 18.87 14.38
C VAL A 210 -10.05 19.97 14.83
N SER A 211 -8.93 20.13 14.14
CA SER A 211 -7.89 21.11 14.50
C SER A 211 -8.13 22.52 13.95
N SER A 212 -8.91 22.64 12.87
CA SER A 212 -9.34 23.91 12.28
C SER A 212 -10.72 23.76 11.63
N ASP A 213 -11.51 24.84 11.58
CA ASP A 213 -12.85 24.86 10.99
C ASP A 213 -12.89 24.12 9.63
N LEU A 214 -13.66 23.04 9.56
CA LEU A 214 -13.55 22.03 8.51
C LEU A 214 -14.85 21.96 7.68
N PRO A 215 -14.82 22.35 6.39
CA PRO A 215 -15.97 22.25 5.51
C PRO A 215 -16.41 20.79 5.31
N ALA A 216 -17.69 20.55 5.56
CA ALA A 216 -18.30 19.23 5.53
C ALA A 216 -19.47 19.18 4.55
N TYR A 217 -19.68 18.00 3.96
CA TYR A 217 -20.57 17.76 2.83
C TYR A 217 -21.51 16.58 3.13
N THR A 218 -22.72 16.58 2.58
CA THR A 218 -23.68 15.47 2.74
C THR A 218 -23.29 14.21 1.98
N ARG A 219 -22.48 14.36 0.91
CA ARG A 219 -22.03 13.25 0.06
C ARG A 219 -20.66 13.54 -0.56
N PRO A 220 -19.87 12.51 -0.89
CA PRO A 220 -18.59 12.71 -1.58
C PRO A 220 -18.86 13.23 -2.99
N GLY A 221 -18.03 14.16 -3.45
CA GLY A 221 -18.19 14.83 -4.75
C GLY A 221 -19.16 16.03 -4.75
N ALA A 222 -19.81 16.35 -3.64
CA ALA A 222 -20.63 17.57 -3.55
C ALA A 222 -19.77 18.84 -3.69
N THR A 223 -20.35 19.86 -4.33
CA THR A 223 -19.73 21.18 -4.51
C THR A 223 -20.15 22.16 -3.41
N ALA A 224 -21.42 22.12 -2.99
CA ALA A 224 -21.95 22.94 -1.91
C ALA A 224 -21.54 22.39 -0.54
N VAL A 225 -20.95 23.25 0.29
CA VAL A 225 -20.68 22.97 1.71
C VAL A 225 -22.03 22.86 2.42
N ASN A 226 -22.22 21.78 3.17
CA ASN A 226 -23.42 21.57 3.97
C ASN A 226 -23.33 22.30 5.31
N THR A 227 -22.20 22.13 5.98
CA THR A 227 -21.89 22.76 7.27
C THR A 227 -20.38 22.87 7.44
N THR A 228 -19.95 23.58 8.47
CA THR A 228 -18.55 23.66 8.89
C THR A 228 -18.44 23.07 10.29
N LEU A 229 -17.68 21.98 10.42
CA LEU A 229 -17.36 21.40 11.72
C LEU A 229 -16.37 22.32 12.42
N LYS A 230 -16.65 22.67 13.68
CA LYS A 230 -15.85 23.67 14.40
C LYS A 230 -14.60 23.06 14.99
N THR A 231 -13.54 23.86 15.08
CA THR A 231 -12.35 23.48 15.85
C THR A 231 -12.75 22.96 17.24
N GLY A 232 -12.16 21.83 17.65
CA GLY A 232 -12.50 21.16 18.91
C GLY A 232 -13.65 20.16 18.83
N SER A 233 -14.35 20.06 17.69
CA SER A 233 -15.40 19.04 17.52
C SER A 233 -14.79 17.64 17.48
N LEU A 234 -15.34 16.72 18.27
CA LEU A 234 -14.94 15.32 18.26
C LEU A 234 -15.64 14.58 17.12
N THR A 235 -14.86 13.86 16.32
CA THR A 235 -15.36 13.10 15.18
C THR A 235 -14.95 11.65 15.25
N LYS A 236 -15.69 10.78 14.56
CA LYS A 236 -15.34 9.37 14.38
C LYS A 236 -15.17 9.05 12.90
N ILE A 237 -13.98 8.62 12.50
CA ILE A 237 -13.66 8.25 11.12
C ILE A 237 -14.24 6.87 10.77
N ILE A 238 -15.04 6.82 9.70
CA ILE A 238 -15.79 5.62 9.31
C ILE A 238 -15.13 4.93 8.12
N LYS A 239 -15.13 5.58 6.95
CA LYS A 239 -14.69 5.03 5.66
C LYS A 239 -14.22 6.15 4.73
N CYS A 240 -13.62 5.81 3.60
CA CYS A 240 -13.28 6.77 2.57
C CYS A 240 -14.03 6.48 1.26
N ALA A 241 -14.02 7.43 0.33
CA ALA A 241 -14.49 7.27 -1.02
C ALA A 241 -13.46 7.81 -2.02
N LEU A 242 -13.19 7.08 -3.09
CA LEU A 242 -12.42 7.54 -4.25
C LEU A 242 -13.39 7.77 -5.41
N ILE A 243 -13.63 9.04 -5.75
CA ILE A 243 -14.59 9.44 -6.79
C ILE A 243 -13.93 10.44 -7.72
N ASN A 244 -13.91 10.13 -9.02
CA ASN A 244 -13.31 10.99 -10.06
C ASN A 244 -11.87 11.42 -9.71
N GLY A 245 -11.08 10.48 -9.20
CA GLY A 245 -9.69 10.73 -8.77
C GLY A 245 -9.56 11.50 -7.46
N LYS A 246 -10.67 11.83 -6.77
CA LYS A 246 -10.65 12.57 -5.51
C LYS A 246 -11.00 11.70 -4.32
N MET A 247 -10.24 11.86 -3.23
CA MET A 247 -10.49 11.17 -1.98
C MET A 247 -11.35 12.01 -1.03
N TYR A 248 -12.35 11.36 -0.45
CA TYR A 248 -13.21 11.91 0.58
C TYR A 248 -13.20 10.99 1.80
N ILE A 249 -13.29 11.57 2.99
CA ILE A 249 -13.32 10.84 4.26
C ILE A 249 -14.71 11.04 4.86
N GLN A 250 -15.37 9.94 5.20
CA GLN A 250 -16.62 9.97 5.96
C GLN A 250 -16.33 9.94 7.44
N LEU A 251 -17.01 10.81 8.17
CA LEU A 251 -16.95 10.88 9.61
C LEU A 251 -18.34 11.08 10.21
N GLU A 252 -18.46 10.75 11.49
CA GLU A 252 -19.60 11.10 12.33
C GLU A 252 -19.19 12.24 13.26
N CYS A 253 -20.08 13.21 13.49
CA CYS A 253 -19.94 14.29 14.46
C CYS A 253 -21.32 14.57 15.07
N ASP A 254 -21.44 14.52 16.39
CA ASP A 254 -22.71 14.73 17.13
C ASP A 254 -23.87 13.85 16.63
N GLY A 255 -23.58 12.60 16.25
CA GLY A 255 -24.56 11.64 15.73
C GLY A 255 -24.92 11.81 14.25
N GLU A 256 -24.40 12.84 13.59
CA GLU A 256 -24.66 13.13 12.17
C GLU A 256 -23.49 12.71 11.28
N ILE A 257 -23.79 12.32 10.05
CA ILE A 257 -22.80 11.79 9.10
C ILE A 257 -22.42 12.83 8.06
N TYR A 258 -21.11 13.06 7.93
CA TYR A 258 -20.55 14.01 7.00
C TYR A 258 -19.43 13.41 6.16
N TRP A 259 -19.12 14.10 5.07
CA TRP A 259 -17.94 13.87 4.25
C TRP A 259 -17.05 15.09 4.27
N ILE A 260 -15.75 14.89 4.27
CA ILE A 260 -14.74 15.95 4.09
C ILE A 260 -13.86 15.58 2.89
N LYS A 261 -13.18 16.56 2.30
CA LYS A 261 -12.13 16.32 1.30
C LYS A 261 -10.86 15.90 2.03
N ALA A 262 -10.17 14.88 1.54
CA ALA A 262 -8.83 14.57 2.03
C ALA A 262 -7.82 15.64 1.58
N LEU A 263 -6.76 15.84 2.35
CA LEU A 263 -5.67 16.74 2.01
C LEU A 263 -4.82 16.15 0.87
N GLU A 264 -4.47 16.98 -0.10
CA GLU A 264 -3.63 16.62 -1.24
C GLU A 264 -2.17 17.09 -1.07
N ASN A 265 -1.88 17.84 0.00
CA ASN A 265 -0.55 18.33 0.33
C ASN A 265 -0.27 18.09 1.83
N PRO A 266 0.99 17.84 2.21
CA PRO A 266 1.36 17.71 3.61
C PRO A 266 1.11 19.04 4.35
N PRO A 267 0.49 19.02 5.54
CA PRO A 267 0.36 20.22 6.35
C PRO A 267 1.74 20.64 6.87
N ILE A 268 2.08 21.92 6.69
CA ILE A 268 3.38 22.49 7.07
C ILE A 268 3.35 22.99 8.53
N ALA A 269 2.15 23.33 9.02
CA ALA A 269 1.91 23.79 10.38
C ALA A 269 0.69 23.08 11.00
N ASP A 270 0.59 23.11 12.34
CA ASP A 270 -0.47 22.40 13.07
C ASP A 270 -1.88 22.89 12.73
N ASN A 271 -2.03 24.18 12.39
CA ASN A 271 -3.30 24.77 11.97
C ASN A 271 -3.74 24.36 10.55
N GLU A 272 -2.85 23.79 9.74
CA GLU A 272 -3.16 23.25 8.41
C GLU A 272 -3.62 21.78 8.46
N ARG A 273 -3.42 21.11 9.60
CA ARG A 273 -3.95 19.76 9.82
C ARG A 273 -5.48 19.83 9.86
N GLN A 274 -6.12 18.72 9.47
CA GLN A 274 -7.56 18.55 9.65
C GLN A 274 -7.92 18.03 11.06
N PHE A 275 -7.00 17.28 11.69
CA PHE A 275 -7.20 16.73 13.02
C PHE A 275 -5.96 16.90 13.91
N MET A 276 -6.19 17.00 15.23
CA MET A 276 -5.15 17.26 16.23
C MET A 276 -4.24 16.05 16.48
N GLU A 277 -4.83 14.86 16.54
CA GLU A 277 -4.17 13.62 16.99
C GLU A 277 -3.43 12.89 15.86
N VAL A 278 -3.22 13.55 14.72
CA VAL A 278 -2.57 12.95 13.55
C VAL A 278 -1.10 12.68 13.83
N ARG A 279 -0.67 11.45 13.53
CA ARG A 279 0.72 11.03 13.61
C ARG A 279 1.27 10.80 12.20
N TYR A 280 2.20 11.66 11.79
CA TYR A 280 3.03 11.43 10.61
C TYR A 280 4.24 10.55 10.99
N ALA A 281 4.75 9.79 10.03
CA ALA A 281 6.06 9.17 10.17
C ALA A 281 7.14 10.27 10.13
N GLY A 282 8.13 10.15 11.01
CA GLY A 282 9.35 10.97 10.99
C GLY A 282 10.53 10.18 10.44
#